data_AF-A0A833SAW4-F1
#
_entry.id   AF-A0A833SAW4-F1
#
_cell.length_a   1.000
_cell.length_b   1.000
_cell.length_c   1.000
_cell.angle_alpha   90.00
_cell.angle_beta   90.00
_cell.angle_gamma   90.00
#
_symmetry.space_group_name_H-M   'P 1'
#
loop_
_entity.id
_entity.type
_entity.pdbx_description
1 polymer ?
#
loop_
_entity_poly.entity_id
_entity_poly.type
_entity_poly.pdbx_seq_one_letter_code
_entity_poly.pdbx_strand_id
1 'polypeptide(L)'
;MAIKRRGYDSDSDGNDRPFKIPCTRAAIRLDTINNIASTNRSIGEERDYLLRERKAAYATNDRLQKRLSAKEMFGSDEKEDIADLSDTGSHTILSSKCPGGVHYMRQQYYDLMAIVRQFGKPDLFITVTTNSKWPEIQDNLLPASDRPDIVSRVFNLKPKAILEDTTSNRVFGDLQAYVYVIKL
;
A
#
# COMPACT_ATOMS: atom_id res chain seq x y z
N MET A 1 44.47 0.79 -12.87
CA MET A 1 44.61 1.66 -11.68
C MET A 1 44.68 0.78 -10.44
N ALA A 2 45.87 0.65 -9.84
CA ALA A 2 46.09 -0.20 -8.67
C ALA A 2 46.02 0.64 -7.38
N ILE A 3 45.14 0.29 -6.44
CA ILE A 3 45.00 0.99 -5.17
C ILE A 3 46.07 0.47 -4.21
N LYS A 4 47.10 1.27 -3.97
CA LYS A 4 48.18 1.01 -3.01
C LYS A 4 47.62 1.15 -1.59
N ARG A 5 47.52 0.05 -0.84
CA ARG A 5 47.16 0.12 0.59
C ARG A 5 48.31 0.77 1.35
N ARG A 6 48.01 1.87 2.04
CA ARG A 6 48.94 2.65 2.87
C ARG A 6 49.23 1.81 4.13
N GLY A 7 50.47 1.33 4.26
CA GLY A 7 50.95 0.67 5.48
C GLY A 7 51.03 1.69 6.61
N TYR A 8 50.59 1.30 7.80
CA TYR A 8 50.86 2.03 9.03
C TYR A 8 52.00 1.29 9.74
N ASP A 9 53.20 1.87 9.65
CA ASP A 9 54.28 1.60 10.58
C ASP A 9 53.92 2.33 11.89
N SER A 10 53.92 1.60 13.00
CA SER A 10 53.80 2.21 14.33
C SER A 10 54.59 1.40 15.34
N ASP A 11 55.91 1.42 15.14
CA ASP A 11 56.86 1.33 16.25
C ASP A 11 56.81 2.68 16.99
N SER A 12 56.05 2.75 18.09
CA SER A 12 56.24 3.80 19.09
C SER A 12 56.19 3.18 20.48
N ASP A 13 57.40 3.04 21.02
CA ASP A 13 57.77 2.85 22.40
C ASP A 13 57.05 3.80 23.37
N GLY A 14 57.00 3.43 24.64
CA GLY A 14 56.83 4.39 25.73
C GLY A 14 55.48 4.37 26.45
N ASN A 15 55.56 4.00 27.73
CA ASN A 15 54.51 3.95 28.74
C ASN A 15 53.70 5.25 28.90
N ASP A 16 52.50 5.09 29.48
CA ASP A 16 51.58 6.10 30.07
C ASP A 16 50.32 6.44 29.28
N ARG A 17 49.29 5.60 29.46
CA ARG A 17 47.89 6.02 29.36
C ARG A 17 47.23 5.84 30.73
N PRO A 18 46.69 6.91 31.36
CA PRO A 18 46.35 6.93 32.79
C PRO A 18 45.06 6.19 33.17
N PHE A 19 44.38 5.54 32.22
CA PHE A 19 43.14 4.79 32.50
C PHE A 19 43.12 3.46 31.75
N LYS A 20 43.52 2.37 32.42
CA LYS A 20 43.19 1.01 31.99
C LYS A 20 41.86 0.63 32.62
N ILE A 21 40.78 0.71 31.84
CA ILE A 21 39.50 0.10 32.21
C ILE A 21 39.77 -1.41 32.40
N PRO A 22 39.45 -2.02 33.55
CA PRO A 22 39.53 -3.46 33.70
C PRO A 22 38.46 -4.07 32.81
N CYS A 23 38.84 -4.42 31.58
CA CYS A 23 38.01 -5.23 30.72
C CYS A 23 38.11 -6.64 31.30
N THR A 24 37.16 -7.02 32.16
CA THR A 24 36.98 -8.42 32.57
C THR A 24 36.59 -9.19 31.31
N ARG A 25 37.61 -9.57 30.55
CA ARG A 25 37.50 -10.42 29.38
C ARG A 25 37.17 -11.81 29.91
N ALA A 26 35.89 -12.01 30.26
CA ALA A 26 35.34 -13.34 30.40
C ALA A 26 35.71 -14.07 29.10
N ALA A 27 36.63 -15.03 29.21
CA ALA A 27 37.09 -15.79 28.08
C ALA A 27 35.90 -16.59 27.57
N ILE A 28 35.15 -16.04 26.62
CA ILE A 28 34.08 -16.75 25.92
C ILE A 28 34.76 -17.98 25.32
N ARG A 29 34.36 -19.17 25.77
CA ARG A 29 34.94 -20.43 25.30
C ARG A 29 34.79 -20.53 23.79
N LEU A 30 35.84 -20.96 23.11
CA LEU A 30 35.91 -21.07 21.65
C LEU A 30 34.77 -21.94 21.09
N ASP A 31 34.37 -22.95 21.85
CA ASP A 31 33.27 -23.87 21.62
C ASP A 31 31.92 -23.12 21.55
N THR A 32 31.69 -22.14 22.43
CA THR A 32 30.49 -21.29 22.37
C THR A 32 30.47 -20.43 21.11
N ILE A 33 31.63 -19.89 20.70
CA ILE A 33 31.77 -19.09 19.46
C ILE A 33 31.51 -19.97 18.23
N ASN A 34 32.06 -21.19 18.22
CA ASN A 34 31.86 -22.14 17.12
C ASN A 34 30.41 -22.61 17.01
N ASN A 35 29.73 -22.82 18.14
CA ASN A 35 28.29 -23.17 18.16
C ASN A 35 27.40 -22.03 17.66
N ILE A 36 27.74 -20.78 17.97
CA ILE A 36 27.03 -19.60 17.43
C ILE A 36 27.30 -19.46 15.93
N ALA A 37 28.53 -19.71 15.48
CA ALA A 37 28.90 -19.65 14.08
C ALA A 37 28.27 -20.77 13.24
N SER A 38 28.01 -21.95 13.81
CA SER A 38 27.30 -23.05 13.13
C SER A 38 25.79 -22.79 13.07
N THR A 39 25.18 -22.32 14.15
CA THR A 39 23.75 -21.94 14.17
C THR A 39 23.44 -20.80 13.21
N ASN A 40 24.27 -19.75 13.18
CA ASN A 40 24.09 -18.65 12.22
C ASN A 40 24.25 -19.08 10.76
N ARG A 41 25.11 -20.08 10.48
CA ARG A 41 25.20 -20.68 9.14
C ARG A 41 23.93 -21.44 8.77
N SER A 42 23.43 -22.27 9.69
CA SER A 42 22.17 -23.01 9.50
C SER A 42 20.99 -22.07 9.21
N ILE A 43 20.85 -20.99 9.99
CA ILE A 43 19.80 -19.99 9.79
C ILE A 43 19.95 -19.27 8.43
N GLY A 44 21.19 -19.01 8.00
CA GLY A 44 21.47 -18.43 6.69
C GLY A 44 21.04 -19.35 5.54
N GLU A 45 21.31 -20.65 5.67
CA GLU A 45 20.92 -21.66 4.68
C GLU A 45 19.40 -21.83 4.59
N GLU A 46 18.69 -21.86 5.72
CA GLU A 46 17.23 -21.89 5.77
C GLU A 46 16.60 -20.66 5.11
N ARG A 47 17.14 -19.47 5.40
CA ARG A 47 16.69 -18.22 4.75
C ARG A 47 16.86 -18.28 3.24
N ASP A 48 18.02 -18.76 2.78
CA ASP A 48 18.34 -18.83 1.34
C ASP A 48 17.55 -19.95 0.63
N TYR A 49 17.14 -21.00 1.34
CA TYR A 49 16.19 -22.00 0.87
C TYR A 49 14.80 -21.39 0.67
N LEU A 50 14.25 -20.73 1.69
CA LEU A 50 12.93 -20.09 1.63
C LEU A 50 12.89 -18.99 0.55
N LEU A 51 13.97 -18.24 0.38
CA LEU A 51 14.07 -17.23 -0.68
C LEU A 51 14.02 -17.85 -2.08
N ARG A 52 14.63 -19.02 -2.28
CA ARG A 52 14.59 -19.75 -3.55
C ARG A 52 13.20 -20.29 -3.84
N GLU A 53 12.56 -20.91 -2.85
CA GLU A 53 11.20 -21.43 -2.98
C GLU A 53 10.20 -20.30 -3.27
N ARG A 54 10.30 -19.19 -2.54
CA ARG A 54 9.48 -17.99 -2.79
C ARG A 54 9.67 -17.45 -4.21
N LYS A 55 10.91 -17.39 -4.71
CA LYS A 55 11.19 -16.96 -6.09
C LYS A 55 10.61 -17.92 -7.13
N ALA A 56 10.67 -19.22 -6.91
CA ALA A 56 10.07 -20.22 -7.79
C ALA A 56 8.54 -20.06 -7.85
N ALA A 57 7.89 -19.87 -6.71
CA ALA A 57 6.45 -19.61 -6.63
C ALA A 57 6.05 -18.31 -7.34
N TYR A 58 6.85 -17.23 -7.25
CA TYR A 58 6.55 -16.02 -8.01
C TYR A 58 6.72 -16.21 -9.52
N ALA A 59 7.69 -17.02 -9.95
CA ALA A 59 7.89 -17.33 -11.37
C ALA A 59 6.73 -18.16 -11.96
N THR A 60 6.13 -19.08 -11.20
CA THR A 60 4.95 -19.83 -11.65
C THR A 60 3.72 -18.94 -11.75
N ASN A 61 3.52 -18.04 -10.78
CA ASN A 61 2.45 -17.04 -10.83
C ASN A 61 2.57 -16.12 -12.06
N ASP A 62 3.77 -15.67 -12.40
CA ASP A 62 4.02 -14.85 -13.61
C ASP A 62 3.68 -15.61 -14.90
N ARG A 63 4.00 -16.91 -14.97
CA ARG A 63 3.60 -17.79 -16.09
C ARG A 63 2.09 -17.94 -16.19
N LEU A 64 1.40 -18.11 -15.06
CA LEU A 64 -0.06 -18.23 -15.04
C LEU A 64 -0.74 -16.93 -15.47
N GLN A 65 -0.24 -15.78 -15.04
CA GLN A 65 -0.73 -14.47 -15.48
C GLN A 65 -0.58 -14.29 -17.00
N LYS A 66 0.57 -14.69 -17.57
CA LYS A 66 0.78 -14.68 -19.02
C LYS A 66 -0.16 -15.63 -19.76
N ARG A 67 -0.44 -16.82 -19.20
CA ARG A 67 -1.40 -17.78 -19.79
C ARG A 67 -2.84 -17.29 -19.73
N LEU A 68 -3.24 -16.64 -18.65
CA LEU A 68 -4.56 -16.04 -18.52
C LEU A 68 -4.73 -14.92 -19.56
N SER A 69 -3.75 -14.01 -19.64
CA SER A 69 -3.74 -12.93 -20.64
C SER A 69 -3.71 -13.45 -22.08
N ALA A 70 -3.00 -14.55 -22.37
CA ALA A 70 -3.00 -15.17 -23.70
C ALA A 70 -4.31 -15.92 -24.01
N LYS A 71 -4.91 -16.58 -23.02
CA LYS A 71 -6.23 -17.23 -23.16
C LYS A 71 -7.34 -16.20 -23.42
N GLU A 72 -7.23 -15.02 -22.82
CA GLU A 72 -8.10 -13.87 -23.10
C GLU A 72 -7.89 -13.30 -24.51
N MET A 73 -6.72 -13.50 -25.14
CA MET A 73 -6.44 -13.02 -26.51
C MET A 73 -6.71 -14.04 -27.63
N PHE A 74 -6.73 -15.36 -27.37
CA PHE A 74 -6.83 -16.41 -28.39
C PHE A 74 -8.04 -17.37 -28.23
N GLY A 75 -9.15 -16.91 -27.61
CA GLY A 75 -10.35 -17.74 -27.49
C GLY A 75 -11.02 -18.02 -28.83
N SER A 76 -10.79 -19.21 -29.40
CA SER A 76 -11.60 -19.81 -30.47
C SER A 76 -11.94 -21.26 -30.15
N ASP A 77 -13.25 -21.50 -30.02
CA ASP A 77 -14.07 -22.63 -30.48
C ASP A 77 -13.68 -24.07 -30.12
N GLU A 78 -14.38 -24.65 -29.15
CA GLU A 78 -14.94 -26.01 -29.28
C GLU A 78 -16.43 -25.96 -28.92
N LYS A 79 -17.29 -26.19 -29.93
CA LYS A 79 -18.76 -26.25 -29.84
C LYS A 79 -19.21 -27.68 -29.56
N GLU A 80 -20.14 -27.87 -28.65
CA GLU A 80 -21.23 -28.85 -28.81
C GLU A 80 -22.56 -28.10 -28.70
N ASP A 81 -23.43 -28.37 -29.68
CA ASP A 81 -24.63 -27.60 -30.00
C ASP A 81 -25.79 -27.88 -29.03
N ILE A 82 -26.52 -26.84 -28.63
CA ILE A 82 -27.97 -26.67 -28.85
C ILE A 82 -28.34 -25.24 -28.39
N ALA A 83 -28.98 -24.53 -29.30
CA ALA A 83 -29.35 -23.13 -29.21
C ALA A 83 -30.26 -22.82 -28.02
N ASP A 84 -29.88 -21.79 -27.26
CA ASP A 84 -30.78 -20.69 -26.87
C ASP A 84 -29.93 -19.49 -26.41
N LEU A 85 -30.02 -18.40 -27.19
CA LEU A 85 -29.83 -16.99 -26.79
C LEU A 85 -28.47 -16.64 -26.14
N SER A 86 -27.46 -16.20 -26.88
CA SER A 86 -27.24 -14.77 -27.19
C SER A 86 -27.27 -13.78 -26.01
N ASP A 87 -27.04 -14.21 -24.77
CA ASP A 87 -27.06 -13.33 -23.59
C ASP A 87 -25.92 -13.62 -22.61
N THR A 88 -24.69 -13.38 -23.04
CA THR A 88 -23.58 -13.22 -22.09
C THR A 88 -22.67 -12.12 -22.60
N GLY A 89 -23.01 -10.90 -22.18
CA GLY A 89 -22.20 -9.71 -22.44
C GLY A 89 -20.74 -9.97 -22.07
N SER A 90 -19.84 -9.47 -22.91
CA SER A 90 -18.39 -9.52 -22.69
C SER A 90 -18.05 -9.15 -21.24
N HIS A 91 -17.30 -10.02 -20.56
CA HIS A 91 -16.84 -9.76 -19.21
C HIS A 91 -15.78 -8.65 -19.26
N THR A 92 -16.23 -7.40 -19.36
CA THR A 92 -15.35 -6.24 -19.41
C THR A 92 -14.98 -5.87 -17.98
N ILE A 93 -13.72 -6.10 -17.63
CA ILE A 93 -13.18 -5.62 -16.37
C ILE A 93 -13.18 -4.09 -16.45
N LEU A 94 -14.02 -3.44 -15.66
CA LEU A 94 -14.08 -2.00 -15.59
C LEU A 94 -12.73 -1.46 -15.09
N SER A 95 -12.11 -0.59 -15.89
CA SER A 95 -10.91 0.12 -15.50
C SER A 95 -11.15 0.91 -14.22
N SER A 96 -10.11 1.10 -13.40
CA SER A 96 -10.17 1.88 -12.16
C SER A 96 -10.57 3.36 -12.36
N LYS A 97 -10.63 3.82 -13.61
CA LYS A 97 -11.17 5.13 -13.99
C LYS A 97 -12.68 5.27 -13.83
N CYS A 98 -13.42 4.16 -13.68
CA CYS A 98 -14.87 4.19 -13.47
C CYS A 98 -15.18 4.50 -11.99
N PRO A 99 -15.73 5.69 -11.65
CA PRO A 99 -16.07 6.04 -10.27
C PRO A 99 -17.09 5.05 -9.69
N GLY A 100 -16.93 4.66 -8.43
CA GLY A 100 -17.85 3.75 -7.74
C GLY A 100 -17.65 2.25 -8.03
N GLY A 101 -16.81 1.89 -9.00
CA GLY A 101 -16.47 0.48 -9.27
C GLY A 101 -15.57 -0.16 -8.21
N VAL A 102 -15.56 -1.50 -8.15
CA VAL A 102 -14.73 -2.27 -7.20
C VAL A 102 -13.24 -1.95 -7.34
N HIS A 103 -12.76 -1.79 -8.57
CA HIS A 103 -11.36 -1.44 -8.84
C HIS A 103 -11.02 0.00 -8.45
N TYR A 104 -11.92 0.95 -8.68
CA TYR A 104 -11.76 2.33 -8.20
C TYR A 104 -11.66 2.38 -6.68
N MET A 105 -12.58 1.73 -5.99
CA MET A 105 -12.59 1.67 -4.52
C MET A 105 -11.32 1.01 -3.96
N ARG A 106 -10.84 -0.07 -4.60
CA ARG A 106 -9.59 -0.74 -4.22
C ARG A 106 -8.38 0.16 -4.41
N GLN A 107 -8.33 0.92 -5.50
CA GLN A 107 -7.23 1.86 -5.76
C GLN A 107 -7.23 2.98 -4.72
N GLN A 108 -8.39 3.60 -4.44
CA GLN A 108 -8.51 4.62 -3.40
C GLN A 108 -8.07 4.10 -2.02
N TYR A 109 -8.37 2.84 -1.71
CA TYR A 109 -7.88 2.21 -0.49
C TYR A 109 -6.35 2.10 -0.47
N TYR A 110 -5.72 1.64 -1.54
CA TYR A 110 -4.26 1.55 -1.59
C TYR A 110 -3.58 2.92 -1.51
N ASP A 111 -4.14 3.94 -2.17
CA ASP A 111 -3.64 5.31 -2.10
C ASP A 111 -3.75 5.87 -0.67
N LEU A 112 -4.89 5.63 0.00
CA LEU A 112 -5.06 5.98 1.41
C LEU A 112 -4.04 5.26 2.30
N MET A 113 -3.82 3.96 2.09
CA MET A 113 -2.84 3.19 2.86
C MET A 113 -1.40 3.67 2.61
N ALA A 114 -1.08 4.17 1.43
CA ALA A 114 0.22 4.78 1.15
C ALA A 114 0.43 6.05 1.99
N ILE A 115 -0.61 6.90 2.08
CA ILE A 115 -0.58 8.11 2.89
C ILE A 115 -0.49 7.77 4.38
N VAL A 116 -1.29 6.81 4.87
CA VAL A 116 -1.25 6.34 6.26
C VAL A 116 0.12 5.75 6.62
N ARG A 117 0.80 5.08 5.68
CA ARG A 117 2.18 4.59 5.88
C ARG A 117 3.20 5.72 5.99
N GLN A 118 2.98 6.84 5.31
CA GLN A 118 3.91 7.97 5.30
C GLN A 118 3.69 8.92 6.48
N PHE A 119 2.43 9.24 6.80
CA PHE A 119 2.07 10.24 7.81
C PHE A 119 1.56 9.64 9.12
N GLY A 120 1.29 8.33 9.15
CA GLY A 120 0.75 7.64 10.31
C GLY A 120 -0.78 7.54 10.30
N LYS A 121 -1.36 7.23 11.46
CA LYS A 121 -2.81 7.07 11.61
C LYS A 121 -3.53 8.41 11.32
N PRO A 122 -4.72 8.39 10.71
CA PRO A 122 -5.52 9.60 10.58
C PRO A 122 -6.05 10.05 11.95
N ASP A 123 -6.05 11.35 12.18
CA ASP A 123 -6.63 11.94 13.40
C ASP A 123 -8.13 12.23 13.25
N LEU A 124 -8.61 12.45 12.02
CA LEU A 124 -9.98 12.82 11.72
C LEU A 124 -10.54 12.00 10.55
N PHE A 125 -11.74 11.44 10.73
CA PHE A 125 -12.48 10.72 9.70
C PHE A 125 -13.91 11.25 9.61
N ILE A 126 -14.19 12.05 8.58
CA ILE A 126 -15.50 12.67 8.37
C ILE A 126 -16.24 11.91 7.27
N THR A 127 -17.46 11.46 7.58
CA THR A 127 -18.39 10.91 6.58
C THR A 127 -19.50 11.92 6.36
N VAL A 128 -19.55 12.51 5.17
CA VAL A 128 -20.65 13.38 4.74
C VAL A 128 -21.66 12.52 4.00
N THR A 129 -22.85 12.37 4.55
CA THR A 129 -23.99 11.78 3.85
C THR A 129 -24.96 12.89 3.47
N THR A 130 -25.72 12.69 2.39
CA THR A 130 -26.89 13.52 2.08
C THR A 130 -28.08 12.63 1.85
N ASN A 131 -29.18 12.97 2.50
CA ASN A 131 -30.46 12.29 2.33
C ASN A 131 -31.44 13.29 1.72
N SER A 132 -32.09 12.94 0.61
CA SER A 132 -33.11 13.78 -0.04
C SER A 132 -34.32 14.09 0.85
N LYS A 133 -34.49 13.35 1.95
CA LYS A 133 -35.55 13.56 2.95
C LYS A 133 -35.19 14.57 4.04
N TRP A 134 -33.99 15.17 4.00
CA TRP A 134 -33.62 16.15 5.02
C TRP A 134 -34.40 17.46 4.85
N PRO A 135 -34.77 18.11 5.98
CA PRO A 135 -35.60 19.31 5.95
C PRO A 135 -34.93 20.43 5.15
N GLU A 136 -33.59 20.56 5.20
CA GLU A 136 -32.90 21.61 4.43
C GLU A 136 -33.08 21.47 2.92
N ILE A 137 -33.32 20.26 2.43
CA ILE A 137 -33.59 19.97 1.02
C ILE A 137 -35.08 20.10 0.72
N GLN A 138 -35.95 19.61 1.61
CA GLN A 138 -37.41 19.65 1.42
C GLN A 138 -37.98 21.08 1.51
N ASP A 139 -37.46 21.90 2.43
CA ASP A 139 -37.90 23.29 2.63
C ASP A 139 -37.55 24.17 1.42
N ASN A 140 -36.49 23.81 0.68
CA ASN A 140 -36.05 24.54 -0.51
C ASN A 140 -36.53 23.90 -1.84
N LEU A 141 -37.19 22.74 -1.80
CA LEU A 141 -37.53 21.97 -3.00
C LEU A 141 -38.79 21.08 -2.82
N LEU A 142 -39.88 21.45 -3.48
CA LEU A 142 -41.10 20.64 -3.61
C LEU A 142 -41.34 20.27 -5.09
N PRO A 143 -41.34 18.98 -5.50
CA PRO A 143 -40.89 17.78 -4.80
C PRO A 143 -39.39 17.46 -5.06
N ALA A 144 -38.61 17.22 -4.01
CA ALA A 144 -37.19 16.86 -4.10
C ALA A 144 -36.89 15.56 -4.88
N SER A 145 -37.91 14.73 -5.10
CA SER A 145 -37.77 13.48 -5.85
C SER A 145 -37.60 13.68 -7.36
N ASP A 146 -38.10 14.80 -7.90
CA ASP A 146 -38.07 15.07 -9.35
C ASP A 146 -36.76 15.72 -9.81
N ARG A 147 -35.91 16.14 -8.87
CA ARG A 147 -34.70 16.94 -9.13
C ARG A 147 -33.47 16.39 -8.40
N PRO A 148 -32.98 15.20 -8.77
CA PRO A 148 -31.78 14.62 -8.18
C PRO A 148 -30.53 15.49 -8.42
N ASP A 149 -30.54 16.34 -9.45
CA ASP A 149 -29.49 17.31 -9.75
C ASP A 149 -29.23 18.29 -8.59
N ILE A 150 -30.29 18.70 -7.88
CA ILE A 150 -30.19 19.62 -6.75
C ILE A 150 -29.61 18.90 -5.53
N VAL A 151 -30.07 17.68 -5.26
CA VAL A 151 -29.55 16.84 -4.16
C VAL A 151 -28.05 16.57 -4.36
N SER A 152 -27.65 16.19 -5.57
CA SER A 152 -26.23 16.00 -5.91
C SER A 152 -25.43 17.30 -5.82
N ARG A 153 -26.02 18.46 -6.13
CA ARG A 153 -25.35 19.76 -5.97
C ARG A 153 -25.11 20.09 -4.49
N VAL A 154 -26.11 19.92 -3.64
CA VAL A 154 -25.98 20.13 -2.19
C VAL A 154 -24.94 19.16 -1.61
N PHE A 155 -24.98 17.90 -2.03
CA PHE A 155 -23.97 16.91 -1.67
C PHE A 155 -22.57 17.28 -2.11
N ASN A 156 -22.39 17.89 -3.28
CA ASN A 156 -21.09 18.34 -3.74
C ASN A 156 -20.60 19.62 -3.03
N LEU A 157 -21.51 20.45 -2.51
CA LEU A 157 -21.17 21.68 -1.81
C LEU A 157 -20.72 21.43 -0.36
N LYS A 158 -21.40 20.53 0.37
CA LYS A 158 -21.04 20.21 1.77
C LYS A 158 -19.58 19.78 1.98
N PRO A 159 -19.02 18.79 1.26
CA PRO A 159 -17.63 18.37 1.43
C PRO A 159 -16.64 19.44 0.93
N LYS A 160 -17.01 20.26 -0.06
CA LYS A 160 -16.17 21.39 -0.49
C LYS A 160 -16.03 22.44 0.62
N ALA A 161 -17.14 22.80 1.27
CA ALA A 161 -17.11 23.71 2.42
C ALA A 161 -16.24 23.14 3.55
N ILE A 162 -16.38 21.86 3.87
CA ILE A 162 -15.56 21.20 4.90
C ILE A 162 -14.07 21.20 4.52
N LEU A 163 -13.72 20.95 3.25
CA LEU A 163 -12.35 21.01 2.77
C LEU A 163 -11.76 22.41 2.85
N GLU A 164 -12.55 23.43 2.52
CA GLU A 164 -12.16 24.84 2.63
C GLU A 164 -11.96 25.24 4.10
N ASP A 165 -12.84 24.81 5.00
CA ASP A 165 -12.70 25.06 6.44
C ASP A 165 -11.47 24.38 7.04
N THR A 166 -11.17 23.17 6.57
CA THR A 166 -10.02 22.40 7.05
C THR A 166 -8.70 22.98 6.50
N THR A 167 -8.69 23.42 5.24
CA THR A 167 -7.46 23.85 4.55
C THR A 167 -7.18 25.35 4.73
N SER A 168 -8.18 26.19 4.48
CA SER A 168 -8.05 27.65 4.50
C SER A 168 -8.26 28.21 5.90
N ASN A 169 -9.34 27.81 6.56
CA ASN A 169 -9.68 28.31 7.89
C ASN A 169 -8.92 27.60 9.01
N ARG A 170 -8.22 26.50 8.70
CA ARG A 170 -7.36 25.73 9.61
C ARG A 170 -8.02 25.46 10.96
N VAL A 171 -9.32 25.14 10.95
CA VAL A 171 -10.13 24.96 12.16
C VAL A 171 -9.54 23.89 13.08
N PHE A 172 -8.86 22.89 12.50
CA PHE A 172 -8.19 21.81 13.22
C PHE A 172 -6.66 21.97 13.30
N GLY A 173 -6.11 23.12 12.92
CA GLY A 173 -4.66 23.36 12.81
C GLY A 173 -4.09 23.08 11.42
N ASP A 174 -2.76 22.91 11.34
CA ASP A 174 -2.07 22.68 10.07
C ASP A 174 -2.32 21.25 9.53
N LEU A 175 -2.87 21.19 8.31
CA LEU A 175 -3.17 19.94 7.61
C LEU A 175 -1.92 19.39 6.90
N GLN A 176 -1.45 18.21 7.29
CA GLN A 176 -0.29 17.56 6.65
C GLN A 176 -0.66 16.79 5.37
N ALA A 177 -1.77 16.06 5.40
CA ALA A 177 -2.27 15.30 4.26
C ALA A 177 -3.78 15.12 4.40
N TYR A 178 -4.49 15.09 3.28
CA TYR A 178 -5.91 14.75 3.23
C TYR A 178 -6.21 13.82 2.06
N VAL A 179 -7.19 12.96 2.27
CA VAL A 179 -7.78 12.11 1.22
C VAL A 179 -9.28 12.24 1.36
N TYR A 180 -9.95 12.53 0.25
CA TYR A 180 -11.40 12.50 0.22
C TYR A 180 -11.85 11.63 -0.95
N VAL A 181 -12.86 10.81 -0.71
CA VAL A 181 -13.44 9.93 -1.71
C VAL A 181 -14.91 10.29 -1.81
N ILE A 182 -15.35 10.60 -3.03
CA ILE A 182 -16.75 10.85 -3.34
C ILE A 182 -17.34 9.57 -3.90
N LYS A 183 -18.43 9.11 -3.28
CA LYS A 183 -19.30 8.08 -3.84
C LYS A 183 -20.59 8.76 -4.28
N LEU A 184 -20.98 8.52 -5.53
CA LEU A 184 -22.26 8.93 -6.10
C LEU A 184 -23.28 7.81 -5.95
#